data_AF-A0A2W1TYR8-F1
#
_entry.id   AF-A0A2W1TYR8-F1
#
_cell.length_a   1.000
_cell.length_b   1.000
_cell.length_c   1.000
_cell.angle_alpha   90.00
_cell.angle_beta   90.00
_cell.angle_gamma   90.00
#
_symmetry.space_group_name_H-M   'P 1'
#
loop_
_entity.id
_entity.type
_entity.pdbx_description
1 polymer ?
#
loop_
_entity_poly.entity_id
_entity_poly.type
_entity_poly.pdbx_seq_one_letter_code
_entity_poly.pdbx_strand_id
1 'polypeptide(L)'
;MATLGAMSNVVQMRRRYPTFSFGERVRKVRRETGMTQAEFAEKLGVGRQAYAAWEVDKNTPPRMVEVAERLEELTGVGREWFLGWADGSGPVGPAGIEPTTSTV
;
A
#
# COMPACT_ATOMS: atom_id res chain seq x y z
N MET A 1 45.45 8.89 26.57
CA MET A 1 44.70 8.06 25.60
C MET A 1 43.37 7.71 26.22
N ALA A 2 42.34 8.53 25.98
CA ALA A 2 40.98 8.28 26.45
C ALA A 2 40.20 7.59 25.33
N THR A 3 39.75 6.35 25.54
CA THR A 3 38.79 5.69 24.65
C THR A 3 37.39 5.98 25.15
N LEU A 4 36.75 6.94 24.47
CA LEU A 4 35.33 7.21 24.46
C LEU A 4 34.60 6.08 23.71
N GLY A 5 33.42 5.67 24.17
CA GLY A 5 32.56 4.78 23.38
C GLY A 5 31.54 3.96 24.16
N ALA A 6 30.59 4.64 24.82
CA ALA A 6 29.28 4.04 25.08
C ALA A 6 28.68 3.57 23.76
N MET A 7 27.83 2.52 23.76
CA MET A 7 26.57 2.57 23.02
C MET A 7 25.55 1.59 23.64
N SER A 8 24.50 2.22 24.16
CA SER A 8 23.24 1.71 24.66
C SER A 8 22.79 0.36 24.10
N ASN A 9 22.42 -0.53 25.02
CA ASN A 9 21.61 -1.70 24.73
C ASN A 9 20.19 -1.24 24.37
N VAL A 10 19.97 -0.84 23.12
CA VAL A 10 18.63 -0.57 22.61
C VAL A 10 17.96 -1.92 22.39
N VAL A 11 17.10 -2.30 23.34
CA VAL A 11 16.14 -3.38 23.17
C VAL A 11 15.42 -3.11 21.85
N GLN A 12 15.72 -3.92 20.83
CA GLN A 12 15.06 -3.91 19.53
C GLN A 12 13.60 -4.32 19.75
N MET A 13 12.76 -3.38 20.19
CA MET A 13 11.31 -3.53 20.12
C MET A 13 10.99 -3.72 18.64
N ARG A 14 10.68 -4.97 18.25
CA ARG A 14 10.17 -5.27 16.91
C ARG A 14 8.90 -4.44 16.73
N ARG A 15 9.01 -3.29 16.05
CA ARG A 15 7.85 -2.48 15.66
C ARG A 15 6.93 -3.40 14.87
N ARG A 16 5.76 -3.71 15.42
CA ARG A 16 4.71 -4.44 14.71
C ARG A 16 3.98 -3.40 13.86
N TYR A 17 4.22 -3.41 12.56
CA TYR A 17 3.44 -2.63 11.63
C TYR A 17 2.12 -3.36 11.33
N PRO A 18 1.00 -2.63 11.16
CA PRO A 18 -0.21 -3.23 10.66
C PRO A 18 0.05 -3.80 9.25
N THR A 19 -0.32 -5.07 9.05
CA THR A 19 -0.30 -5.72 7.75
C THR A 19 -1.70 -5.66 7.17
N PHE A 20 -1.83 -5.22 5.92
CA PHE A 20 -3.12 -5.21 5.23
C PHE A 20 -3.13 -6.29 4.13
N SER A 21 -4.31 -6.71 3.67
CA SER A 21 -4.48 -7.47 2.43
C SER A 21 -4.57 -6.57 1.21
N PHE A 22 -4.47 -7.14 -0.01
CA PHE A 22 -4.73 -6.38 -1.23
C PHE A 22 -6.18 -5.82 -1.22
N GLY A 23 -7.15 -6.63 -0.82
CA GLY A 23 -8.55 -6.24 -0.75
C GLY A 23 -8.80 -5.07 0.19
N GLU A 24 -8.17 -5.08 1.37
CA GLU A 24 -8.25 -3.99 2.35
C GLU A 24 -7.69 -2.68 1.80
N ARG A 25 -6.54 -2.72 1.12
CA ARG A 25 -5.91 -1.54 0.53
C ARG A 25 -6.76 -0.94 -0.58
N VAL A 26 -7.24 -1.76 -1.52
CA VAL A 26 -8.06 -1.29 -2.63
C VAL A 26 -9.40 -0.75 -2.14
N ARG A 27 -10.03 -1.41 -1.16
CA ARG A 27 -11.25 -0.91 -0.51
C ARG A 27 -11.01 0.44 0.17
N LYS A 28 -9.90 0.59 0.90
CA LYS A 28 -9.56 1.85 1.59
C LYS A 28 -9.46 2.98 0.58
N VAL A 29 -8.65 2.82 -0.45
CA VAL A 29 -8.44 3.87 -1.47
C VAL A 29 -9.73 4.20 -2.20
N ARG A 30 -10.54 3.21 -2.62
CA ARG A 30 -11.83 3.51 -3.25
C ARG A 30 -12.76 4.32 -2.34
N ARG A 31 -12.82 3.99 -1.05
CA ARG A 31 -13.69 4.75 -0.12
C ARG A 31 -13.26 6.21 -0.01
N GLU A 32 -11.96 6.49 -0.11
CA GLU A 32 -11.42 7.85 -0.12
C GLU A 32 -11.77 8.62 -1.39
N THR A 33 -12.00 7.93 -2.53
CA THR A 33 -12.48 8.58 -3.76
C THR A 33 -13.99 8.84 -3.78
N GLY A 34 -14.75 8.26 -2.85
CA GLY A 34 -16.22 8.34 -2.83
C GLY A 34 -16.93 7.50 -3.91
N MET A 35 -16.19 6.72 -4.70
CA MET A 35 -16.77 5.90 -5.78
C MET A 35 -17.41 4.61 -5.25
N THR A 36 -18.47 4.16 -5.92
CA THR A 36 -19.03 2.82 -5.75
C THR A 36 -18.07 1.75 -6.29
N GLN A 37 -18.27 0.49 -5.90
CA GLN A 37 -17.51 -0.63 -6.47
C GLN A 37 -17.69 -0.76 -7.99
N ALA A 38 -18.85 -0.35 -8.53
CA ALA A 38 -19.12 -0.41 -9.95
C ALA A 38 -18.32 0.64 -10.73
N GLU A 39 -18.37 1.91 -10.29
CA GLU A 39 -17.64 3.02 -10.91
C GLU A 39 -16.12 2.80 -10.84
N PHE A 40 -15.61 2.33 -9.70
CA PHE A 40 -14.19 2.08 -9.55
C PHE A 40 -13.69 0.92 -10.41
N ALA A 41 -14.49 -0.15 -10.52
CA ALA A 41 -14.19 -1.27 -11.43
C ALA A 41 -14.19 -0.83 -12.91
N GLU A 42 -15.16 0.01 -13.30
CA GLU A 42 -15.23 0.60 -14.64
C GLU A 42 -14.00 1.44 -14.95
N LYS A 43 -13.58 2.32 -14.03
CA LYS A 43 -12.38 3.15 -14.19
C LYS A 43 -11.09 2.33 -14.28
N LEU A 44 -11.02 1.19 -13.60
CA LEU A 44 -9.89 0.25 -13.69
C LEU A 44 -9.91 -0.63 -14.95
N GLY A 45 -11.01 -0.63 -15.70
CA GLY A 45 -11.22 -1.51 -16.85
C GLY A 45 -11.33 -2.99 -16.46
N VAL A 46 -11.95 -3.28 -15.31
CA VAL A 46 -12.12 -4.64 -14.77
C VAL A 46 -13.58 -4.95 -14.51
N GLY A 47 -13.93 -6.25 -14.47
CA GLY A 47 -15.31 -6.66 -14.16
C GLY A 47 -15.70 -6.34 -12.72
N ARG A 48 -16.89 -5.75 -12.51
CA ARG A 48 -17.44 -5.44 -11.18
C ARG A 48 -17.39 -6.63 -10.20
N GLN A 49 -17.73 -7.83 -10.66
CA GLN A 49 -17.70 -9.04 -9.82
C GLN A 49 -16.28 -9.41 -9.39
N ALA A 50 -15.29 -9.26 -10.27
CA ALA A 50 -13.89 -9.50 -9.94
C ALA A 50 -13.42 -8.48 -8.90
N TYR A 51 -13.69 -7.20 -9.12
CA TYR A 51 -13.35 -6.13 -8.17
C TYR A 51 -13.98 -6.34 -6.78
N ALA A 52 -15.29 -6.67 -6.75
CA ALA A 52 -15.98 -6.94 -5.49
C ALA A 52 -15.39 -8.15 -4.74
N ALA A 53 -14.95 -9.18 -5.47
CA ALA A 53 -14.27 -10.34 -4.91
C ALA A 53 -12.89 -10.00 -4.34
N TRP A 54 -12.17 -9.05 -4.96
CA TRP A 54 -10.89 -8.55 -4.45
C TRP A 54 -11.06 -7.85 -3.10
N GLU A 55 -12.03 -6.94 -2.96
CA GLU A 55 -12.21 -6.20 -1.70
C GLU A 55 -12.45 -7.11 -0.49
N VAL A 56 -13.12 -8.25 -0.68
CA VAL A 56 -13.43 -9.22 0.38
C VAL A 56 -12.42 -10.36 0.47
N ASP A 57 -11.27 -10.22 -0.19
CA ASP A 57 -10.18 -11.21 -0.21
C ASP A 57 -10.62 -12.62 -0.66
N LYS A 58 -11.67 -12.69 -1.49
CA LYS A 58 -12.12 -13.96 -2.09
C LYS A 58 -11.14 -14.46 -3.15
N ASN A 59 -10.52 -13.54 -3.88
CA ASN A 59 -9.42 -13.80 -4.81
C ASN A 59 -8.61 -12.51 -5.01
N THR A 60 -7.51 -12.62 -5.75
CA THR A 60 -6.66 -11.49 -6.13
C THR A 60 -6.68 -11.28 -7.65
N PRO A 61 -6.24 -10.10 -8.14
CA PRO A 61 -6.07 -9.90 -9.57
C PRO A 61 -5.09 -10.90 -10.18
N PRO A 62 -5.37 -11.44 -11.39
CA PRO A 62 -4.46 -12.36 -12.07
C PRO A 62 -3.18 -11.66 -12.55
N ARG A 63 -3.25 -10.34 -12.80
CA ARG A 63 -2.13 -9.50 -13.23
C ARG A 63 -1.92 -8.40 -12.19
N MET A 64 -1.41 -8.78 -11.03
CA MET A 64 -1.31 -7.91 -9.85
C MET A 64 -0.55 -6.60 -10.13
N VAL A 65 0.60 -6.68 -10.81
CA VAL A 65 1.43 -5.50 -11.13
C VAL A 65 0.68 -4.54 -12.04
N GLU A 66 0.14 -5.01 -13.17
CA GLU A 66 -0.66 -4.18 -14.09
C GLU A 66 -1.84 -3.50 -13.39
N VAL A 67 -2.50 -4.19 -12.45
CA VAL A 67 -3.60 -3.60 -11.68
C VAL A 67 -3.09 -2.56 -10.68
N ALA A 68 -1.96 -2.79 -10.02
CA ALA A 68 -1.35 -1.82 -9.12
C ALA A 68 -0.91 -0.54 -9.86
N GLU A 69 -0.42 -0.65 -11.10
CA GLU A 69 -0.09 0.51 -11.95
C GLU A 69 -1.33 1.32 -12.31
N ARG A 70 -2.43 0.66 -12.71
CA ARG A 70 -3.70 1.35 -12.98
C ARG A 70 -4.28 1.99 -11.73
N LEU A 71 -4.10 1.38 -10.57
CA LEU A 71 -4.52 1.95 -9.29
C LEU A 71 -3.71 3.21 -8.98
N GLU A 72 -2.39 3.20 -9.21
CA GLU A 72 -1.53 4.38 -9.07
C GLU A 72 -1.97 5.50 -10.01
N GLU A 73 -2.19 5.20 -11.29
CA GLU A 73 -2.68 6.17 -12.27
C GLU A 73 -4.05 6.75 -11.89
N LEU A 74 -4.97 5.92 -11.41
CA LEU A 74 -6.33 6.33 -11.06
C LEU A 74 -6.40 7.14 -9.75
N THR A 75 -5.52 6.85 -8.79
CA THR A 75 -5.68 7.30 -7.40
C THR A 75 -4.54 8.17 -6.88
N GLY A 76 -3.40 8.18 -7.57
CA GLY A 76 -2.16 8.82 -7.11
C GLY A 76 -1.45 8.08 -5.96
N VAL A 77 -2.00 6.96 -5.47
CA VAL A 77 -1.36 6.13 -4.44
C VAL A 77 -0.34 5.21 -5.09
N GLY A 78 0.93 5.27 -4.67
CA GLY A 78 2.01 4.47 -5.26
C GLY A 78 1.70 2.96 -5.29
N ARG A 79 2.01 2.29 -6.39
CA ARG A 79 1.74 0.85 -6.61
C ARG A 79 2.30 -0.05 -5.50
N GLU A 80 3.39 0.36 -4.87
CA GLU A 80 4.10 -0.30 -3.77
C GLU A 80 3.23 -0.48 -2.54
N TRP A 81 2.30 0.46 -2.32
CA TRP A 81 1.27 0.32 -1.29
C TRP A 81 0.40 -0.89 -1.58
N PHE A 82 -0.19 -0.96 -2.77
CA PHE A 82 -1.06 -2.07 -3.18
C PHE A 82 -0.34 -3.42 -3.23
N LEU A 83 0.96 -3.41 -3.56
CA LEU A 83 1.83 -4.59 -3.57
C LEU A 83 2.28 -5.02 -2.16
N GLY A 84 1.97 -4.25 -1.11
CA GLY A 84 2.29 -4.59 0.28
C GLY A 84 3.75 -4.35 0.67
N TRP A 85 4.55 -3.67 -0.16
CA TRP A 85 5.95 -3.34 0.15
C TRP A 85 6.08 -2.26 1.25
N ALA A 86 4.97 -1.60 1.58
CA ALA A 86 4.88 -0.60 2.63
C ALA A 86 4.69 -1.18 4.05
N ASP A 87 4.50 -2.50 4.21
CA ASP A 87 4.20 -3.14 5.51
C ASP A 87 5.42 -3.26 6.47
N GLY A 88 6.46 -2.45 6.26
CA GLY A 88 7.57 -2.33 7.22
C GLY A 88 8.99 -2.10 6.69
N SER A 89 9.20 -1.76 5.41
CA SER A 89 10.57 -1.54 4.87
C SER A 89 10.80 -0.30 3.99
N GLY A 90 9.82 0.60 3.83
CA GLY A 90 10.01 1.84 3.06
C GLY A 90 10.24 3.08 3.96
N PRO A 91 10.98 4.11 3.50
CA PRO A 91 11.17 5.35 4.26
C PRO A 91 9.82 6.05 4.45
N VAL A 92 9.29 5.96 5.67
CA VAL A 92 8.12 6.72 6.10
C VAL A 92 8.55 8.15 6.39
N GLY A 93 8.14 9.09 5.53
CA GLY A 93 8.18 10.52 5.84
C GLY A 93 7.29 10.86 7.05
N PRO A 94 7.48 12.03 7.67
CA PRO A 94 6.87 12.40 8.96
C PRO A 94 5.32 12.42 8.98
N ALA A 95 4.66 12.32 7.83
CA ALA A 95 3.20 12.33 7.69
C ALA A 95 2.53 10.96 7.45
N GLY A 96 3.29 9.86 7.33
CA GLY A 96 2.72 8.50 7.22
C GLY A 96 1.97 8.18 5.92
N ILE A 97 1.85 9.15 5.00
CA ILE A 97 1.35 9.00 3.63
C ILE A 97 2.14 9.99 2.76
N GLU A 98 3.38 9.68 2.42
CA GLU A 98 4.12 10.44 1.41
C GLU A 98 4.73 9.40 0.45
N PRO A 99 4.32 9.34 -0.84
CA PRO A 99 5.11 8.65 -1.84
C PRO A 99 6.41 9.42 -1.97
N THR A 100 7.49 8.95 -1.35
CA THR A 100 8.84 9.46 -1.64
C THR A 100 9.24 8.94 -3.01
N THR A 101 8.59 9.45 -4.06
CA THR A 101 9.16 9.39 -5.40
C THR A 101 10.34 10.36 -5.38
N SER A 102 11.44 9.89 -4.79
CA SER A 102 12.76 10.44 -5.05
C SER A 102 13.08 10.05 -6.49
N THR A 103 12.47 10.76 -7.44
CA THR A 103 12.91 10.76 -8.83
C THR A 103 14.33 11.30 -8.82
N VAL A 104 15.29 10.43 -9.11
CA VAL A 104 16.59 10.84 -9.65
C VAL A 104 16.39 11.17 -11.13
#